data_AF-A0A3A5JNA0-F1
#
_entry.id   AF-A0A3A5JNA0-F1
#
_cell.length_a   1.000
_cell.length_b   1.000
_cell.length_c   1.000
_cell.angle_alpha   90.00
_cell.angle_beta   90.00
_cell.angle_gamma   90.00
#
_symmetry.space_group_name_H-M   'P 1'
#
loop_
_entity.id
_entity.type
_entity.pdbx_description
1 polymer ?
#
loop_
_entity_poly.entity_id
_entity_poly.type
_entity_poly.pdbx_seq_one_letter_code
_entity_poly.pdbx_strand_id
1 'polypeptide(L)'
;MNPPETPPERLSERELFTELVDLLDEPDDPEGYTEARFRARRAALLAEVGDRLETLEAVKSLLEPVEPASDGVTEIEMESDREP
;
A
#
# COMPACT_ATOMS: atom_id res chain seq x y z
N MET A 1 22.03 24.23 20.18
CA MET A 1 20.64 24.02 19.74
C MET A 1 20.43 22.52 19.67
N ASN A 2 19.71 21.92 20.63
CA ASN A 2 19.33 20.51 20.54
C ASN A 2 18.11 20.39 19.62
N PRO A 3 18.04 19.39 18.71
CA PRO A 3 16.83 19.12 17.95
C PRO A 3 15.70 18.68 18.90
N PRO A 4 14.43 18.99 18.59
CA PRO A 4 13.31 18.55 19.42
C PRO A 4 13.27 17.01 19.49
N GLU A 5 13.23 16.46 20.71
CA GLU A 5 13.17 15.02 21.02
C GLU A 5 11.75 14.42 20.83
N THR A 6 10.78 15.24 20.41
CA THR A 6 9.42 14.78 20.16
C THR A 6 9.39 14.05 18.81
N PRO A 7 8.94 12.77 18.77
CA PRO A 7 8.65 12.12 17.50
C PRO A 7 7.69 13.00 16.71
N PRO A 8 7.86 13.15 15.37
CA PRO A 8 6.86 13.85 14.58
C PRO A 8 5.50 13.20 14.86
N GLU A 9 4.50 14.02 15.18
CA GLU A 9 3.13 13.54 15.38
C GLU A 9 2.72 12.73 14.14
N ARG A 10 2.29 11.48 14.35
CA ARG A 10 1.81 10.64 13.25
C ARG A 10 0.55 11.28 12.71
N LEU A 11 0.58 11.65 11.44
CA LEU A 11 -0.54 12.27 10.76
C LEU A 11 -1.67 11.26 10.59
N SER A 12 -2.92 11.69 10.69
CA SER A 12 -4.05 10.88 10.25
C SER A 12 -3.98 10.61 8.73
N GLU A 13 -4.68 9.58 8.23
CA GLU A 13 -4.71 9.30 6.78
C GLU A 13 -5.17 10.51 5.95
N ARG A 14 -6.15 11.27 6.47
CA ARG A 14 -6.64 12.48 5.82
C ARG A 14 -5.55 13.55 5.77
N GLU A 15 -4.80 13.74 6.84
CA GLU A 15 -3.72 14.72 6.92
C GLU A 15 -2.54 14.34 6.03
N LEU A 16 -2.18 13.05 5.96
CA LEU A 16 -1.16 12.56 5.03
C LEU A 16 -1.54 12.82 3.57
N PHE A 17 -2.79 12.54 3.22
CA PHE A 17 -3.26 12.74 1.86
C PHE A 17 -3.29 14.23 1.50
N THR A 18 -3.81 15.07 2.39
CA THR A 18 -3.79 16.53 2.20
C THR A 18 -2.37 17.05 2.04
N GLU A 19 -1.44 16.67 2.92
CA GLU A 19 -0.05 17.13 2.84
C GLU A 19 0.65 16.64 1.56
N LEU A 20 0.37 15.42 1.11
CA LEU A 20 0.92 14.90 -0.14
C LEU A 20 0.39 15.68 -1.36
N VAL A 21 -0.91 15.99 -1.39
CA VAL A 21 -1.53 16.76 -2.48
C VAL A 21 -0.99 18.18 -2.51
N ASP A 22 -0.94 18.85 -1.36
CA ASP A 22 -0.40 20.21 -1.25
C ASP A 22 1.05 20.28 -1.74
N LEU A 23 1.85 19.24 -1.45
CA LEU A 23 3.26 19.16 -1.85
C LEU A 23 3.44 18.80 -3.34
N LEU A 24 2.43 18.21 -3.98
CA LEU A 24 2.41 17.97 -5.43
C LEU A 24 1.94 19.20 -6.22
N ASP A 25 1.13 20.06 -5.59
CA ASP A 25 0.64 21.32 -6.17
C ASP A 25 1.64 22.49 -5.97
N GLU A 26 2.67 22.32 -5.14
CA GLU A 26 3.73 23.31 -4.97
C GLU A 26 4.54 23.46 -6.28
N PRO A 27 4.77 24.69 -6.77
CA PRO A 27 5.54 24.91 -8.00
C PRO A 27 6.97 24.37 -7.89
N ASP A 28 7.46 23.78 -8.98
CA ASP A 28 8.74 23.05 -9.14
C ASP A 28 10.03 23.83 -8.79
N ASP A 29 9.97 25.06 -8.28
CA ASP A 29 11.15 25.91 -8.05
C ASP A 29 11.29 26.49 -6.63
N PRO A 30 11.42 25.65 -5.57
CA PRO A 30 11.89 26.12 -4.28
C PRO A 30 13.41 26.37 -4.33
N GLU A 31 13.88 27.60 -4.12
CA GLU A 31 15.34 27.87 -4.16
C GLU A 31 16.10 27.26 -2.96
N GLY A 32 17.17 26.52 -3.24
CA GLY A 32 18.25 26.20 -2.28
C GLY A 32 17.87 25.22 -1.14
N TYR A 33 18.06 25.64 0.11
CA TYR A 33 17.80 24.83 1.32
C TYR A 33 16.35 24.34 1.42
N THR A 34 15.44 25.08 0.80
CA THR A 34 14.00 24.81 0.74
C THR A 34 13.71 23.55 -0.07
N GLU A 35 14.38 23.36 -1.22
CA GLU A 35 14.20 22.18 -2.08
C GLU A 35 14.64 20.88 -1.41
N ALA A 36 15.80 20.90 -0.75
CA ALA A 36 16.30 19.72 -0.04
C ALA A 36 15.34 19.29 1.09
N ARG A 37 14.74 20.26 1.77
CA ARG A 37 13.75 20.00 2.82
C ARG A 37 12.43 19.49 2.24
N PHE A 38 11.96 20.05 1.12
CA PHE A 38 10.77 19.57 0.42
C PHE A 38 10.93 18.14 -0.07
N ARG A 39 12.07 17.82 -0.71
CA ARG A 39 12.38 16.44 -1.14
C ARG A 39 12.43 15.46 0.03
N ALA A 40 13.07 15.84 1.13
CA ALA A 40 13.13 15.00 2.33
C ALA A 40 11.74 14.78 2.92
N ARG A 41 10.89 15.81 2.96
CA ARG A 41 9.52 15.71 3.47
C ARG A 41 8.64 14.85 2.56
N ARG A 42 8.73 15.03 1.24
CA ARG A 42 8.04 14.22 0.24
C ARG A 42 8.41 12.74 0.36
N ALA A 43 9.70 12.44 0.50
CA ALA A 43 10.19 11.07 0.67
C ALA A 43 9.65 10.45 1.96
N ALA A 44 9.62 11.20 3.06
CA ALA A 44 9.07 10.72 4.33
C ALA A 44 7.57 10.42 4.24
N LEU A 45 6.79 11.29 3.59
CA LEU A 45 5.34 11.09 3.39
C LEU A 45 5.06 9.87 2.50
N LEU A 46 5.81 9.72 1.41
CA LEU A 46 5.65 8.56 0.52
C LEU A 46 5.99 7.24 1.21
N ALA A 47 7.02 7.23 2.07
CA ALA A 47 7.35 6.06 2.87
C ALA A 47 6.22 5.70 3.85
N GLU A 48 5.67 6.69 4.57
CA GLU A 48 4.57 6.45 5.51
C GLU A 48 3.29 5.96 4.79
N VAL A 49 3.00 6.48 3.60
CA VAL A 49 1.89 5.99 2.76
C VAL A 49 2.14 4.55 2.31
N GLY A 50 3.37 4.23 1.89
CA GLY A 50 3.76 2.88 1.49
C GLY A 50 3.58 1.85 2.61
N ASP A 51 4.11 2.14 3.81
CA ASP A 51 4.02 1.26 4.98
C ASP A 51 2.56 0.96 5.37
N ARG A 52 1.68 1.97 5.26
CA ARG A 52 0.24 1.81 5.52
C ARG A 52 -0.44 0.94 4.47
N LEU A 53 -0.11 1.13 3.20
CA LEU A 53 -0.65 0.29 2.11
C LEU A 53 -0.23 -1.17 2.27
N GLU A 54 1.04 -1.43 2.58
CA GLU A 54 1.55 -2.78 2.85
C GLU A 54 0.79 -3.42 4.02
N THR A 55 0.56 -2.66 5.09
CA THR A 55 -0.22 -3.14 6.24
C THR A 55 -1.66 -3.48 5.84
N LEU A 56 -2.31 -2.65 5.04
CA LEU A 56 -3.67 -2.89 4.56
C LEU A 56 -3.74 -4.13 3.64
N GLU A 57 -2.76 -4.32 2.77
CA GLU A 57 -2.66 -5.50 1.92
C GLU A 57 -2.45 -6.78 2.74
N ALA A 58 -1.59 -6.74 3.75
CA ALA A 58 -1.38 -7.86 4.67
C ALA A 58 -2.68 -8.21 5.43
N VAL A 59 -3.39 -7.21 5.93
CA VAL A 59 -4.69 -7.40 6.59
C VAL A 59 -5.73 -7.98 5.61
N LYS A 60 -5.79 -7.47 4.37
CA LYS A 60 -6.69 -8.00 3.32
C LYS A 60 -6.41 -9.48 3.05
N SER A 61 -5.13 -9.86 2.93
CA SER A 61 -4.75 -11.26 2.71
C SER A 61 -5.14 -12.19 3.86
N LEU A 62 -5.21 -11.70 5.10
CA LEU A 62 -5.66 -12.49 6.25
C LEU A 62 -7.19 -12.62 6.33
N LEU A 63 -7.92 -11.66 5.75
CA LEU A 63 -9.39 -11.64 5.74
C LEU A 63 -9.99 -12.33 4.51
N GLU A 64 -9.22 -12.50 3.43
CA GLU A 64 -9.65 -13.30 2.29
C GLU A 64 -9.74 -14.78 2.69
N PRO A 65 -10.91 -15.44 2.54
CA PRO A 65 -11.00 -16.87 2.78
C PRO A 65 -10.09 -17.58 1.78
N VAL A 66 -9.24 -18.47 2.29
CA VAL A 66 -8.54 -19.46 1.47
C VAL A 66 -9.64 -20.31 0.85
N GLU A 67 -10.08 -19.99 -0.37
CA GLU A 67 -10.92 -20.91 -1.12
C GLU A 67 -10.10 -22.21 -1.25
N PRO A 68 -10.62 -23.36 -0.76
CA PRO A 68 -9.98 -24.61 -1.09
C PRO A 68 -10.01 -24.70 -2.61
N ALA A 69 -8.85 -24.95 -3.22
CA ALA A 69 -8.77 -25.27 -4.64
C ALA A 69 -9.86 -26.31 -4.93
N SER A 70 -10.92 -25.86 -5.58
CA SER A 70 -11.93 -26.74 -6.13
C SER A 70 -11.23 -27.45 -7.28
N ASP A 71 -10.52 -28.53 -6.97
CA ASP A 71 -10.08 -29.55 -7.93
C ASP A 71 -11.34 -30.20 -8.51
N GLY A 72 -12.03 -29.42 -9.34
CA GLY A 72 -13.10 -29.88 -10.18
C GLY A 72 -12.48 -30.39 -11.47
N VAL A 73 -12.08 -31.67 -11.51
CA VAL A 73 -12.36 -32.58 -12.63
C VAL A 73 -12.29 -34.02 -12.08
N THR A 74 -13.44 -34.63 -11.84
CA THR A 74 -13.57 -36.09 -11.89
C THR A 74 -14.61 -36.40 -12.94
N GLU A 75 -14.28 -36.17 -14.21
CA GLU A 75 -15.01 -36.78 -15.33
C GLU A 75 -14.63 -38.27 -15.35
N ILE A 76 -15.48 -39.10 -14.77
CA ILE A 76 -15.49 -40.54 -15.05
C ILE A 76 -16.67 -40.77 -16.00
N GLU A 77 -16.46 -40.50 -17.28
CA GLU A 77 -17.27 -41.12 -18.33
C GLU A 77 -16.53 -42.39 -18.76
N MET A 78 -16.88 -43.51 -18.12
CA MET A 78 -16.58 -44.84 -18.64
C MET A 78 -17.90 -45.47 -19.10
N GLU A 79 -18.39 -45.04 -20.25
CA GLU A 79 -19.32 -45.84 -21.04
C GLU A 79 -18.49 -46.61 -22.07
N SER A 80 -18.10 -47.83 -21.70
CA SER A 80 -17.59 -48.79 -22.67
C SER A 80 -18.03 -50.20 -22.26
N ASP A 81 -18.68 -50.84 -23.23
CA ASP A 81 -18.97 -52.26 -23.36
C ASP A 81 -20.14 -52.84 -22.57
N ARG A 82 -21.29 -52.87 -23.26
CA ARG A 82 -22.15 -54.06 -23.20
C ARG A 82 -22.80 -54.39 -24.56
N GLU A 83 -22.08 -55.21 -25.32
CA GLU A 83 -22.60 -56.13 -26.35
C GLU A 83 -23.49 -57.22 -25.71
N PRO A 84 -24.29 -58.02 -26.45
CA PRO A 84 -24.05 -58.54 -27.82
C PRO A 84 -25.12 -58.26 -28.88
#